data_AF-A0A836QN05-F1
#
_entry.id   AF-A0A836QN05-F1
#
_cell.length_a   1.000
_cell.length_b   1.000
_cell.length_c   1.000
_cell.angle_alpha   90.00
_cell.angle_beta   90.00
_cell.angle_gamma   90.00
#
_symmetry.space_group_name_H-M   'P 1'
#
loop_
_entity.id
_entity.type
_entity.pdbx_description
1 polymer ?
#
loop_
_entity_poly.entity_id
_entity_poly.type
_entity_poly.pdbx_seq_one_letter_code
_entity_poly.pdbx_strand_id
1 'polypeptide(L)'
;MRNILIFVILALPFGNPALAEGTDSQKTHFESANNYTVKIRSRVEYPFLKDERGSFLGAGFLINKALGWVATNAHVSASNPSVVEVAFKGEKFSEAKLVYVDHLLDLAV
;
A
#
# COMPACT_ATOMS: atom_id res chain seq x y z
N MET A 1 -11.70 -65.51 -30.33
CA MET A 1 -11.87 -64.06 -30.59
C MET A 1 -12.62 -63.34 -29.45
N ARG A 2 -12.34 -63.66 -28.17
CA ARG A 2 -13.08 -63.11 -27.01
C ARG A 2 -12.20 -62.40 -25.97
N ASN A 3 -10.88 -62.39 -26.16
CA ASN A 3 -9.91 -61.84 -25.20
C ASN A 3 -9.22 -60.55 -25.66
N ILE A 4 -9.47 -60.08 -26.90
CA ILE A 4 -8.88 -58.83 -27.41
C ILE A 4 -9.75 -57.61 -27.02
N LEU A 5 -11.05 -57.83 -26.73
CA LEU A 5 -11.98 -56.75 -26.42
C LEU A 5 -11.84 -56.22 -24.97
N ILE A 6 -11.15 -56.94 -24.08
CA ILE A 6 -11.02 -56.56 -22.66
C ILE A 6 -9.89 -55.54 -22.45
N PHE A 7 -8.91 -55.47 -23.35
CA PHE A 7 -7.79 -54.51 -23.20
C PHE A 7 -8.12 -53.09 -23.66
N VAL A 8 -9.19 -52.88 -24.45
CA VAL A 8 -9.55 -51.55 -24.96
C VAL A 8 -10.36 -50.74 -23.93
N ILE A 9 -11.05 -51.42 -23.00
CA ILE A 9 -11.90 -50.76 -22.00
C ILE A 9 -11.10 -50.34 -20.75
N LEU A 10 -9.92 -50.91 -20.51
CA LEU A 10 -9.08 -50.59 -19.35
C LEU A 10 -8.10 -49.42 -19.57
N ALA A 11 -8.14 -48.77 -20.73
CA ALA A 11 -7.28 -47.63 -21.07
C ALA A 11 -7.98 -46.26 -20.99
N LEU A 12 -9.22 -46.22 -20.49
CA LEU A 12 -10.03 -45.01 -20.39
C LEU A 12 -10.62 -44.91 -18.98
N PRO A 13 -9.82 -44.53 -17.96
CA PRO A 13 -10.21 -43.33 -17.22
C PRO A 13 -9.06 -42.65 -16.45
N PHE A 14 -8.04 -42.06 -17.07
CA PHE A 14 -7.06 -41.25 -16.28
C PHE A 14 -6.50 -40.06 -17.07
N GLY A 15 -7.37 -39.27 -17.67
CA GLY A 15 -6.93 -38.09 -18.41
C GLY A 15 -8.01 -37.04 -18.52
N ASN A 16 -8.59 -36.62 -17.39
CA ASN A 16 -9.07 -35.23 -17.36
C ASN A 16 -7.81 -34.38 -17.20
N PRO A 17 -7.35 -33.62 -18.21
CA PRO A 17 -6.52 -32.47 -17.90
C PRO A 17 -7.41 -31.59 -17.01
N ALA A 18 -7.14 -31.62 -15.71
CA ALA A 18 -7.53 -30.52 -14.86
C ALA A 18 -6.86 -29.31 -15.51
N LEU A 19 -7.64 -28.55 -16.28
CA LEU A 19 -7.29 -27.19 -16.61
C LEU A 19 -7.12 -26.53 -15.25
N ALA A 20 -5.87 -26.42 -14.80
CA ALA A 20 -5.52 -25.53 -13.73
C ALA A 20 -5.97 -24.17 -14.22
N GLU A 21 -7.18 -23.76 -13.79
CA GLU A 21 -7.65 -22.40 -13.90
C GLU A 21 -6.51 -21.58 -13.31
N GLY A 22 -5.80 -20.87 -14.19
CA GLY A 22 -4.56 -20.20 -13.84
C GLY A 22 -4.83 -19.45 -12.56
N THR A 23 -4.06 -19.75 -11.51
CA THR A 23 -4.11 -18.96 -10.29
C THR A 23 -3.68 -17.56 -10.72
N ASP A 24 -4.64 -16.73 -11.10
CA ASP A 24 -4.44 -15.31 -11.28
C ASP A 24 -3.84 -14.90 -9.96
N SER A 25 -2.54 -14.58 -9.99
CA SER A 25 -1.70 -14.46 -8.81
C SER A 25 -2.42 -13.54 -7.84
N GLN A 26 -3.08 -14.11 -6.82
CA GLN A 26 -3.95 -13.36 -5.94
C GLN A 26 -3.09 -12.27 -5.33
N LYS A 27 -3.39 -11.01 -5.66
CA LYS A 27 -2.60 -9.89 -5.17
C LYS A 27 -2.58 -9.97 -3.66
N THR A 28 -1.39 -9.99 -3.08
CA THR A 28 -1.28 -10.03 -1.63
C THR A 28 -1.87 -8.76 -1.03
N HIS A 29 -2.27 -8.79 0.24
CA HIS A 29 -2.70 -7.57 0.93
C HIS A 29 -1.62 -6.48 0.90
N PHE A 30 -0.35 -6.89 0.92
CA PHE A 30 0.79 -5.98 0.80
C PHE A 30 0.88 -5.33 -0.59
N GLU A 31 0.64 -6.10 -1.65
CA GLU A 31 0.61 -5.56 -3.01
C GLU A 31 -0.54 -4.58 -3.20
N SER A 32 -1.71 -4.91 -2.63
CA SER A 32 -2.88 -4.03 -2.66
C SER A 32 -2.64 -2.71 -1.92
N ALA A 33 -1.89 -2.75 -0.82
CA ALA A 33 -1.55 -1.57 -0.03
C ALA A 33 -0.70 -0.54 -0.77
N ASN A 34 0.10 -0.96 -1.75
CA ASN A 34 0.91 -0.04 -2.56
C ASN A 34 0.08 1.04 -3.26
N ASN A 35 -1.21 0.80 -3.49
CA ASN A 35 -2.09 1.75 -4.19
C ASN A 35 -2.53 2.94 -3.33
N TYR A 36 -2.41 2.84 -2.01
CA TYR A 36 -2.84 3.89 -1.09
C TYR A 36 -1.76 4.33 -0.10
N THR A 37 -0.67 3.58 0.04
CA THR A 37 0.49 3.99 0.85
C THR A 37 1.29 5.07 0.15
N VAL A 38 1.67 6.11 0.90
CA VAL A 38 2.53 7.20 0.44
C VAL A 38 3.78 7.32 1.29
N LYS A 39 4.86 7.82 0.70
CA LYS A 39 6.00 8.37 1.43
C LYS A 39 5.72 9.83 1.76
N ILE A 40 6.11 10.24 2.96
CA ILE A 40 5.97 11.62 3.42
C ILE A 40 7.36 12.16 3.69
N ARG A 41 7.62 13.39 3.24
CA ARG A 41 8.79 14.17 3.62
C ARG A 41 8.30 15.41 4.33
N SER A 42 8.81 15.65 5.54
CA SER A 42 8.59 16.89 6.26
C SER A 42 9.91 17.62 6.48
N ARG A 43 9.83 18.95 6.58
CA ARG A 43 10.93 19.80 7.00
C ARG A 43 10.42 20.76 8.06
N VAL A 44 11.20 20.92 9.12
CA VAL A 44 10.95 21.84 10.21
C VAL A 44 12.10 22.83 10.27
N GLU A 45 11.80 24.10 10.01
CA GLU A 45 12.77 25.19 10.13
C GLU A 45 12.76 25.79 11.54
N TYR A 46 11.58 25.98 12.12
CA TYR A 46 11.38 26.52 13.47
C TYR A 46 10.59 25.50 14.29
N PRO A 47 11.25 24.72 15.16
CA PRO A 47 10.59 23.68 15.94
C PRO A 47 9.58 24.28 16.93
N PHE A 48 8.46 23.58 17.10
CA PHE A 48 7.42 23.90 18.07
C PHE A 48 7.11 22.65 18.91
N LEU A 49 6.71 22.84 20.18
CA LEU A 49 6.48 21.75 21.13
C LEU A 49 7.68 20.78 21.23
N LYS A 50 7.51 19.54 20.75
CA LYS A 50 8.49 18.46 20.81
C LYS A 50 9.12 18.17 19.45
N ASP A 51 8.87 19.01 18.45
CA ASP A 51 9.46 18.85 17.13
C ASP A 51 10.97 19.10 17.17
N GLU A 52 11.68 18.45 16.26
CA GLU A 52 13.11 18.70 16.03
C GLU A 52 13.30 19.48 14.72
N ARG A 53 14.26 20.40 14.70
CA ARG A 53 14.66 21.05 13.44
C ARG A 53 15.33 20.02 12.54
N GLY A 54 14.89 19.94 11.29
CA GLY A 54 15.49 18.99 10.35
C GLY A 54 14.58 18.65 9.18
N SER A 55 14.96 17.60 8.46
CA SER A 55 14.11 16.97 7.44
C SER A 55 13.93 15.51 7.78
N PHE A 56 12.68 15.06 7.75
CA PHE A 56 12.27 13.73 8.17
C PHE A 56 11.55 13.02 7.04
N LEU A 57 11.61 11.70 7.07
CA LEU A 57 10.90 10.82 6.15
C LEU A 57 10.00 9.89 6.96
N GLY A 58 8.79 9.67 6.46
CA GLY A 58 7.85 8.72 7.04
C GLY A 58 6.92 8.15 5.99
N ALA A 59 5.86 7.52 6.46
CA ALA A 59 4.83 6.92 5.62
C ALA A 59 3.45 7.36 6.10
N GLY A 60 2.50 7.37 5.18
CA GLY A 60 1.09 7.57 5.46
C GLY A 60 0.25 6.77 4.48
N PHE A 61 -1.06 6.95 4.55
CA PHE A 61 -1.99 6.30 3.63
C PHE A 61 -3.16 7.21 3.28
N LEU A 62 -3.61 7.14 2.02
CA LEU A 62 -4.77 7.86 1.52
C LEU A 62 -6.04 7.39 2.24
N ILE A 63 -6.73 8.32 2.90
CA ILE A 63 -7.99 8.06 3.61
C ILE A 63 -9.21 8.64 2.88
N ASN A 64 -9.02 9.63 2.00
CA ASN A 64 -10.09 10.17 1.18
C ASN A 64 -9.55 10.64 -0.18
N LYS A 65 -9.89 9.92 -1.24
CA LYS A 65 -9.46 10.24 -2.61
C LYS A 65 -10.08 11.52 -3.17
N ALA A 66 -11.32 11.82 -2.82
CA ALA A 66 -12.03 13.00 -3.34
C ALA A 66 -11.45 14.31 -2.78
N LEU A 67 -11.00 14.29 -1.53
CA LEU A 67 -10.38 15.42 -0.85
C LEU A 67 -8.85 15.39 -0.89
N GLY A 68 -8.25 14.28 -1.31
CA GLY A 68 -6.79 14.08 -1.31
C GLY A 68 -6.19 13.90 0.09
N TRP A 69 -7.00 13.52 1.10
CA TRP A 69 -6.53 13.40 2.47
C TRP A 69 -5.70 12.14 2.69
N VAL A 70 -4.55 12.32 3.34
CA VAL A 70 -3.61 11.27 3.73
C VAL A 70 -3.49 11.31 5.24
N ALA A 71 -3.66 10.16 5.91
CA ALA A 71 -3.37 10.05 7.33
C ALA A 71 -1.91 9.62 7.55
N THR A 72 -1.30 10.17 8.60
CA THR A 72 0.04 9.80 9.07
C THR A 72 0.14 10.01 10.58
N ASN A 73 1.26 9.61 11.18
CA ASN A 73 1.56 10.00 12.54
C ASN A 73 1.86 11.51 12.65
N ALA A 74 1.45 12.15 13.74
CA ALA A 74 1.71 13.57 13.99
C ALA A 74 3.21 13.87 14.10
N HIS A 75 3.99 12.95 14.68
CA HIS A 75 5.44 13.09 14.74
C HIS A 75 6.12 13.04 13.35
N VAL A 76 5.45 12.47 12.33
CA VAL A 76 5.96 12.44 10.95
C VAL A 76 5.71 13.77 10.26
N SER A 77 4.51 14.35 10.40
CA SER A 77 4.19 15.65 9.78
C SER A 77 4.88 16.82 10.48
N ALA A 78 5.30 16.63 11.73
CA ALA A 78 5.58 17.69 12.69
C ALA A 78 4.34 18.54 13.02
N SER A 79 4.45 19.37 14.04
CA SER A 79 3.40 20.27 14.51
C SER A 79 3.24 21.49 13.59
N ASN A 80 4.36 22.00 13.08
CA ASN A 80 4.40 23.15 12.17
C ASN A 80 5.51 22.98 11.12
N PRO A 81 5.32 22.10 10.12
CA PRO A 81 6.32 21.90 9.07
C PRO A 81 6.44 23.16 8.20
N SER A 82 7.67 23.54 7.85
CA SER A 82 7.92 24.54 6.80
C SER A 82 7.70 23.97 5.40
N VAL A 83 7.84 22.65 5.25
CA VAL A 83 7.51 21.91 4.01
C VAL A 83 6.93 20.56 4.41
N VAL A 84 5.85 20.14 3.75
CA VAL A 84 5.38 18.76 3.78
C VAL A 84 5.06 18.30 2.35
N GLU A 85 5.60 17.16 1.95
CA GLU A 85 5.45 16.58 0.62
C GLU A 85 5.03 15.12 0.72
N VAL A 86 4.24 14.66 -0.25
CA VAL A 86 3.79 13.28 -0.35
C VAL A 86 4.15 12.68 -1.70
N ALA A 87 4.45 11.38 -1.73
CA ALA A 87 4.71 10.64 -2.97
C ALA A 87 4.07 9.25 -2.90
N PHE A 88 3.26 8.91 -3.91
CA PHE A 88 2.86 7.52 -4.14
C PHE A 88 4.06 6.70 -4.64
N LYS A 89 3.94 5.38 -4.56
CA LYS A 89 4.99 4.47 -5.01
C LYS A 89 5.33 4.70 -6.49
N GLY A 90 6.59 5.02 -6.78
CA GLY A 90 7.08 5.28 -8.14
C GLY A 90 6.87 6.71 -8.62
N GLU A 91 6.13 7.52 -7.88
CA GLU A 91 5.84 8.91 -8.23
C GLU A 91 6.82 9.89 -7.58
N LYS A 92 6.87 11.11 -8.11
CA LYS A 92 7.63 12.21 -7.52
C LYS A 92 6.88 12.79 -6.31
N PHE A 93 7.64 13.41 -5.41
CA PHE A 93 7.06 14.19 -4.32
C PHE A 93 6.26 15.37 -4.88
N SER A 94 5.07 15.59 -4.30
CA SER A 94 4.21 16.73 -4.53
C SER A 94 3.95 17.42 -3.19
N GLU A 95 3.87 18.75 -3.23
CA GLU A 95 3.59 19.55 -2.04
C GLU A 95 2.21 19.21 -1.47
N ALA A 96 2.14 19.09 -0.15
CA ALA A 96 0.92 18.85 0.60
C ALA A 96 0.74 19.95 1.65
N LYS A 97 -0.42 19.94 2.31
CA LYS A 97 -0.73 20.86 3.41
C LYS A 97 -1.23 20.06 4.61
N LEU A 98 -0.66 20.34 5.77
CA LEU A 98 -1.17 19.84 7.05
C LEU A 98 -2.53 20.49 7.33
N VAL A 99 -3.60 19.70 7.41
CA VAL A 99 -4.97 20.17 7.67
C VAL A 99 -5.43 19.88 9.09
N TYR A 100 -4.88 18.85 9.73
CA TYR A 100 -5.19 18.50 11.11
C TYR A 100 -4.00 17.84 11.80
N VAL A 101 -3.83 18.11 13.10
CA VAL A 101 -2.84 17.45 13.94
C VAL A 101 -3.40 17.21 15.34
N ASP A 102 -3.20 15.99 15.83
CA ASP A 102 -3.51 15.55 17.18
C ASP A 102 -2.26 14.93 17.81
N HIS A 103 -1.67 15.65 18.77
CA HIS A 103 -0.47 15.20 19.46
C HIS A 103 -0.72 14.14 20.53
N LEU A 104 -1.97 13.98 21.00
CA LEU A 104 -2.30 12.97 22.00
C LEU A 104 -2.44 11.60 21.34
N LEU A 105 -3.10 11.55 20.18
CA LEU A 105 -3.29 10.33 19.39
C LEU A 105 -2.11 10.03 18.45
N ASP A 106 -1.18 10.98 18.32
CA ASP A 106 -0.11 10.96 17.33
C ASP A 106 -0.66 10.75 15.91
N LEU A 107 -1.65 11.57 15.53
CA LEU A 107 -2.35 11.51 14.24
C LEU A 107 -2.29 12.87 13.53
N ALA A 108 -2.05 12.84 12.23
CA ALA A 108 -2.13 14.01 11.36
C ALA A 108 -2.81 13.67 10.03
N VAL A 109 -3.41 14.70 9.43
CA VAL A 109 -4.03 14.67 8.10
C VAL A 109 -3.54 15.85 7.28
#